data_AF-A0A382MKA2-F1
#
_entry.id   AF-A0A382MKA2-F1
#
_cell.length_a   1.000
_cell.length_b   1.000
_cell.length_c   1.000
_cell.angle_alpha   90.00
_cell.angle_beta   90.00
_cell.angle_gamma   90.00
#
_symmetry.space_group_name_H-M   'P 1'
#
loop_
_entity.id
_entity.type
_entity.pdbx_description
1 polymer ?
#
loop_
_entity_poly.entity_id
_entity_poly.type
_entity_poly.pdbx_seq_one_letter_code
_entity_poly.pdbx_strand_id
1 'polypeptide(L)'
;VDWSYVIINAIVLACIYGTLAIGVSITWSSLGLINMSFGFIFSFAGYGAWLVAQHISHNGVVILASGILTGALGGVIVCALAFIPLH
;
A
#
# COMPACT_ATOMS: atom_id res chain seq x y z
N VAL A 1 31.73 24.73 -30.96
CA VAL A 1 30.82 23.82 -30.23
C VAL A 1 29.57 23.68 -31.06
N ASP A 2 29.27 22.49 -31.56
CA ASP A 2 28.05 22.24 -32.32
C ASP A 2 26.85 22.17 -31.38
N TRP A 3 26.23 23.32 -31.16
CA TRP A 3 25.10 23.48 -30.24
C TRP A 3 23.93 22.55 -30.59
N SER A 4 23.66 22.31 -31.88
CA SER A 4 22.62 21.35 -32.30
C SER A 4 22.91 19.93 -31.84
N TYR A 5 24.17 19.48 -31.91
CA TYR A 5 24.55 18.14 -31.46
C TYR A 5 24.39 17.98 -29.94
N VAL A 6 24.76 19.00 -29.17
CA VAL A 6 24.63 19.00 -27.71
C VAL A 6 23.16 18.96 -27.28
N ILE A 7 22.31 19.78 -27.90
CA ILE A 7 20.88 19.84 -27.57
C ILE A 7 20.18 18.51 -27.87
N ILE A 8 20.44 17.92 -29.04
CA ILE A 8 19.83 16.63 -29.43
C ILE A 8 20.24 15.53 -28.45
N ASN A 9 21.53 15.41 -28.13
CA ASN A 9 22.00 14.40 -27.18
C ASN A 9 21.44 14.63 -25.76
N ALA A 10 21.35 15.89 -25.32
CA ALA A 10 20.79 16.22 -24.01
C ALA A 10 19.31 15.82 -23.90
N ILE A 11 18.51 16.05 -24.95
CA ILE A 11 17.10 15.63 -24.98
C ILE A 11 16.98 14.11 -24.95
N VAL A 12 17.78 13.39 -25.74
CA VAL A 12 17.77 11.92 -25.75
C VAL A 12 18.12 11.37 -24.37
N LEU A 13 19.14 11.94 -23.72
CA LEU A 13 19.51 11.56 -22.35
C LEU A 13 18.39 11.87 -21.36
N ALA A 14 17.73 13.03 -21.46
CA ALA A 14 16.61 13.39 -20.61
C ALA A 14 15.43 12.43 -20.76
N CYS A 15 15.12 11.96 -21.97
CA CYS A 15 14.09 10.95 -22.20
C CYS A 15 14.44 9.60 -21.58
N ILE A 16 15.69 9.15 -21.71
CA ILE A 16 16.17 7.89 -21.13
C ILE A 16 16.12 7.97 -19.59
N TYR A 17 16.69 9.01 -19.00
CA TYR A 17 16.69 9.14 -17.54
C TYR A 17 15.30 9.48 -16.97
N GLY A 18 14.46 10.17 -17.73
CA GLY A 18 13.07 10.46 -17.34
C GLY A 18 12.22 9.19 -17.25
N THR A 19 12.30 8.32 -18.26
CA THR A 19 11.60 7.01 -18.23
C THR A 19 12.13 6.12 -17.10
N LEU A 20 13.44 6.13 -16.85
CA LEU A 20 14.06 5.42 -15.74
C LEU A 20 13.54 5.94 -14.37
N ALA A 21 13.49 7.26 -14.21
CA ALA A 21 12.99 7.90 -12.98
C ALA A 21 11.51 7.57 -12.72
N ILE A 22 10.68 7.52 -13.75
CA ILE A 22 9.27 7.11 -13.61
C ILE A 22 9.17 5.66 -13.13
N GLY A 23 9.95 4.75 -13.72
CA GLY A 23 9.97 3.34 -13.31
C GLY A 23 10.36 3.18 -11.83
N VAL A 24 11.39 3.90 -11.38
CA VAL A 24 11.83 3.89 -9.97
C VAL A 24 10.79 4.53 -9.04
N SER A 25 10.11 5.60 -9.48
CA SER A 25 9.05 6.23 -8.68
C SER A 25 7.88 5.28 -8.42
N ILE A 26 7.47 4.51 -9.44
CA ILE A 26 6.38 3.54 -9.32
C ILE A 26 6.75 2.43 -8.33
N THR A 27 7.97 1.87 -8.39
CA THR A 27 8.38 0.80 -7.46
C THR A 27 8.42 1.26 -6.00
N TRP A 28 8.95 2.46 -5.74
CA TRP A 28 8.96 3.04 -4.39
C TRP A 28 7.57 3.43 -3.91
N SER A 29 6.69 3.88 -4.80
CA SER A 29 5.29 4.16 -4.47
C SER A 29 4.55 2.88 -4.03
N SER A 30 4.78 1.74 -4.69
CA SER A 30 4.19 0.44 -4.31
C SER A 30 4.61 0.00 -2.91
N LEU A 31 5.87 0.25 -2.51
CA LEU A 31 6.36 -0.06 -1.16
C LEU A 31 5.63 0.77 -0.08
N GLY A 32 5.41 2.05 -0.35
CA GLY A 32 4.64 2.92 0.55
C GLY A 32 3.19 2.45 0.73
N LEU A 33 2.56 2.01 -0.36
CA LEU A 33 1.20 1.45 -0.38
C LEU A 33 1.08 0.19 0.48
N ILE A 34 2.06 -0.71 0.40
CA ILE A 34 2.11 -1.93 1.22
C ILE A 34 2.26 -1.58 2.71
N ASN A 35 3.13 -0.63 3.05
CA ASN A 35 3.32 -0.21 4.44
C ASN A 35 2.04 0.40 5.05
N MET A 36 1.33 1.22 4.28
CA MET A 36 0.03 1.78 4.68
C MET A 36 -1.02 0.68 4.85
N SER A 37 -1.05 -0.28 3.93
CA SER A 37 -1.96 -1.42 3.96
C SER A 37 -1.83 -2.24 5.25
N PHE A 38 -0.60 -2.56 5.67
CA PHE A 38 -0.39 -3.27 6.93
C PHE A 38 -0.85 -2.46 8.16
N GLY A 39 -0.56 -1.16 8.19
CA GLY A 39 -1.01 -0.26 9.26
C GLY A 39 -2.53 -0.19 9.36
N PHE A 40 -3.22 -0.13 8.23
CA PHE A 40 -4.68 -0.17 8.15
C PHE A 40 -5.25 -1.50 8.68
N ILE A 41 -4.76 -2.64 8.19
CA ILE A 41 -5.24 -3.98 8.59
C ILE A 41 -5.07 -4.18 10.10
N PHE A 42 -3.92 -3.79 10.65
CA PHE A 42 -3.66 -3.86 12.09
C PHE A 42 -4.64 -3.01 12.91
N SER A 43 -4.85 -1.75 12.48
CA SER A 43 -5.77 -0.84 13.17
C SER A 43 -7.21 -1.34 13.10
N PHE A 44 -7.63 -1.85 11.93
CA PHE A 44 -8.96 -2.40 11.71
C PHE A 44 -9.22 -3.66 12.55
N ALA A 45 -8.22 -4.54 12.65
CA ALA A 45 -8.26 -5.70 13.55
C ALA A 45 -8.42 -5.29 15.02
N GLY A 46 -7.61 -4.33 15.49
CA GLY A 46 -7.65 -3.82 16.86
C GLY A 46 -8.99 -3.18 17.22
N TYR A 47 -9.55 -2.34 16.34
CA TYR A 47 -10.88 -1.75 16.55
C TYR A 47 -11.99 -2.81 16.56
N GLY A 48 -11.89 -3.83 15.71
CA GLY A 48 -12.83 -4.95 15.69
C GLY A 48 -12.83 -5.76 16.99
N ALA A 49 -11.64 -6.02 17.55
CA ALA A 49 -11.50 -6.65 18.85
C ALA A 49 -12.10 -5.79 19.97
N TRP A 50 -11.79 -4.50 19.97
CA TRP A 50 -12.31 -3.54 20.95
C TRP A 50 -13.85 -3.43 20.94
N LEU A 51 -14.46 -3.41 19.76
CA LEU A 51 -15.92 -3.34 19.62
C LEU A 51 -16.62 -4.54 20.25
N VAL A 52 -16.04 -5.74 20.05
CA VAL A 52 -16.54 -7.01 20.61
C VAL A 52 -16.36 -7.06 22.12
N ALA A 53 -15.25 -6.52 22.64
CA ALA A 53 -15.01 -6.43 24.08
C ALA A 53 -16.08 -5.59 24.80
N GLN A 54 -16.60 -4.56 24.14
CA GLN A 54 -17.63 -3.68 24.70
C GLN A 54 -19.06 -4.20 24.55
N HIS A 55 -19.41 -4.76 23.39
CA HIS A 55 -20.82 -5.04 23.07
C HIS A 55 -21.21 -6.52 23.16
N ILE A 56 -20.25 -7.45 23.16
CA ILE A 56 -20.54 -8.89 23.03
C ILE A 56 -20.04 -9.69 24.23
N SER A 57 -18.76 -9.60 24.57
CA SER A 57 -18.20 -10.45 25.63
C SER A 57 -16.87 -9.92 26.15
N HIS A 58 -16.66 -10.06 27.45
CA HIS A 58 -15.36 -9.82 28.12
C HIS A 58 -14.43 -11.05 28.09
N ASN A 59 -14.83 -12.15 27.47
CA ASN A 59 -13.96 -13.32 27.35
C ASN A 59 -12.82 -13.04 26.36
N GLY A 60 -11.58 -13.08 26.85
CA GLY A 60 -10.38 -12.77 26.06
C GLY A 60 -10.21 -13.61 24.80
N VAL A 61 -10.69 -14.86 24.79
CA VAL A 61 -10.61 -15.73 23.60
C VAL A 61 -11.54 -15.23 22.49
N VAL A 62 -12.73 -14.73 22.85
CA VAL A 62 -13.72 -14.21 21.88
C VAL A 62 -13.25 -12.90 21.27
N ILE A 63 -12.63 -12.04 22.08
CA ILE A 63 -12.03 -10.77 21.64
C ILE A 63 -10.84 -11.00 20.70
N LEU A 64 -10.01 -12.00 21.00
CA LEU A 64 -8.90 -12.39 20.14
C LEU A 64 -9.42 -12.92 18.79
N ALA A 65 -10.39 -13.84 18.83
CA ALA A 65 -10.98 -14.43 17.63
C ALA A 65 -11.65 -13.37 16.76
N SER A 66 -12.34 -12.39 17.34
CA SER A 66 -12.95 -11.31 16.58
C SER A 66 -11.90 -10.41 15.93
N GLY A 67 -10.80 -10.08 16.62
CA GLY A 67 -9.67 -9.33 16.05
C GLY A 67 -9.03 -10.03 14.85
N ILE A 68 -8.89 -11.35 14.91
CA ILE A 68 -8.38 -12.16 13.78
C ILE A 68 -9.36 -12.10 12.59
N LEU A 69 -10.66 -12.28 12.84
CA LEU A 69 -11.68 -12.24 11.79
C LEU A 69 -11.81 -10.86 11.15
N THR A 70 -11.79 -9.79 11.94
CA THR A 70 -11.86 -8.42 11.44
C THR A 70 -10.58 -8.04 10.70
N GLY A 71 -9.41 -8.49 11.18
CA GLY A 71 -8.15 -8.36 10.45
C GLY A 71 -8.16 -9.09 9.11
N ALA A 72 -8.68 -10.32 9.06
CA ALA A 72 -8.84 -11.07 7.82
C ALA A 72 -9.77 -10.34 6.82
N LEU A 73 -10.89 -9.80 7.31
CA LEU A 73 -11.80 -8.96 6.50
C LEU A 73 -11.10 -7.69 6.01
N GLY A 74 -10.33 -7.01 6.86
CA GLY A 74 -9.52 -5.85 6.48
C GLY A 74 -8.53 -6.19 5.36
N GLY A 75 -7.88 -7.35 5.44
CA GLY A 75 -7.01 -7.87 4.39
C GLY A 75 -7.73 -8.11 3.07
N VAL A 76 -8.93 -8.70 3.09
CA VAL A 76 -9.76 -8.89 1.89
C VAL A 76 -10.16 -7.56 1.26
N ILE A 77 -10.54 -6.56 2.07
CA ILE A 77 -10.90 -5.21 1.61
C ILE A 77 -9.70 -4.55 0.92
N VAL A 78 -8.52 -4.61 1.55
CA VAL A 78 -7.29 -4.08 0.96
C VAL A 78 -6.94 -4.81 -0.34
N CYS A 79 -7.08 -6.13 -0.39
CA CYS A 79 -6.86 -6.90 -1.61
C CYS A 79 -7.80 -6.44 -2.74
N ALA A 80 -9.09 -6.27 -2.44
CA ALA A 80 -10.08 -5.85 -3.41
C ALA A 80 -9.89 -4.41 -3.91
N LEU A 81 -9.48 -3.48 -3.04
CA LEU A 81 -9.40 -2.05 -3.37
C LEU A 81 -8.01 -1.61 -3.84
N ALA A 82 -6.95 -2.12 -3.23
CA ALA A 82 -5.59 -1.70 -3.53
C ALA A 82 -4.94 -2.62 -4.56
N PHE A 83 -5.08 -3.93 -4.39
CA PHE A 83 -4.35 -4.88 -5.23
C PHE A 83 -5.07 -5.14 -6.56
N ILE A 84 -6.35 -5.55 -6.56
CA ILE A 84 -7.09 -5.86 -7.82
C ILE A 84 -6.95 -4.78 -8.91
N PRO A 85 -7.05 -3.47 -8.61
CA PRO A 85 -6.91 -2.43 -9.63
C PRO A 85 -5.46 -2.20 -10.11
N LEU A 86 -4.47 -2.66 -9.33
CA LEU A 86 -3.04 -2.58 -9.66
C LEU A 86 -2.56 -3.78 -10.50
N HIS A 87 -3.36 -4.85 -10.61
CA HIS A 87 -3.08 -6.00 -11.47
C HIS A 87 -3.35 -5.66 -12.94
#